data_AF-A0A2A2W6D1-F1
#
_entry.id   AF-A0A2A2W6D1-F1
#
_cell.length_a   1.000
_cell.length_b   1.000
_cell.length_c   1.000
_cell.angle_alpha   90.00
_cell.angle_beta   90.00
_cell.angle_gamma   90.00
#
_symmetry.space_group_name_H-M   'P 1'
#
loop_
_entity.id
_entity.type
_entity.pdbx_description
1 polymer ?
#
loop_
_entity_poly.entity_id
_entity_poly.type
_entity_poly.pdbx_seq_one_letter_code
_entity_poly.pdbx_strand_id
1 'polypeptide(L)'
;MFWPTSLYLVTFALYHLSISDFYDGGGGLFVFYVPCMIGCLLVLPAIAIMQLGYGVYQIARRKRSAGWLHVYSSLSLFAFLAVFVLYVNAGNYATV
;
A
#
# COMPACT_ATOMS: atom_id res chain seq x y z
N MET A 1 10.38 11.86 -0.31
CA MET A 1 9.82 11.23 -1.53
C MET A 1 8.51 10.55 -1.18
N PHE A 2 7.52 10.57 -2.08
CA PHE A 2 6.20 9.93 -1.92
C PHE A 2 6.09 8.55 -2.60
N TRP A 3 7.22 8.00 -3.07
CA TRP A 3 7.21 6.82 -3.93
C TRP A 3 6.54 5.57 -3.32
N PRO A 4 6.64 5.26 -2.00
CA PRO A 4 5.96 4.08 -1.47
C PRO A 4 4.44 4.26 -1.48
N THR A 5 3.97 5.49 -1.22
CA THR A 5 2.54 5.83 -1.25
C THR A 5 2.00 5.71 -2.67
N SER A 6 2.72 6.24 -3.67
CA SER A 6 2.32 6.10 -5.08
C SER A 6 2.34 4.64 -5.54
N LEU A 7 3.36 3.87 -5.15
CA LEU A 7 3.43 2.45 -5.46
C LEU A 7 2.27 1.69 -4.82
N TYR A 8 1.90 2.02 -3.59
CA TYR A 8 0.74 1.46 -2.91
C TYR A 8 -0.56 1.68 -3.68
N LEU A 9 -0.79 2.90 -4.16
CA LEU A 9 -1.98 3.21 -4.94
C LEU A 9 -2.05 2.40 -6.24
N VAL A 10 -0.93 2.24 -6.93
CA VAL A 10 -0.86 1.44 -8.16
C VAL A 10 -1.09 -0.04 -7.85
N THR A 11 -0.43 -0.59 -6.82
CA THR A 11 -0.61 -1.99 -6.41
C THR A 11 -2.04 -2.27 -5.96
N PHE A 12 -2.67 -1.35 -5.23
CA PHE A 12 -4.06 -1.48 -4.84
C PHE A 12 -5.00 -1.38 -6.04
N ALA A 13 -4.78 -0.45 -6.97
CA ALA A 13 -5.58 -0.36 -8.20
C ALA A 13 -5.49 -1.65 -9.03
N LEU A 14 -4.28 -2.22 -9.18
CA LEU A 14 -4.10 -3.49 -9.87
C LEU A 14 -4.78 -4.65 -9.14
N TYR A 15 -4.74 -4.69 -7.81
CA TYR A 15 -5.49 -5.66 -7.02
C TYR A 15 -7.01 -5.54 -7.29
N HIS A 16 -7.55 -4.32 -7.22
CA HIS A 16 -8.96 -4.07 -7.49
C HIS A 16 -9.38 -4.51 -8.90
N LEU A 17 -8.58 -4.16 -9.92
CA LEU A 17 -8.82 -4.58 -11.30
C LEU A 17 -8.75 -6.11 -11.46
N SER A 18 -7.81 -6.78 -10.79
CA SER A 18 -7.71 -8.25 -10.83
C SER A 18 -8.93 -8.95 -10.22
N ILE A 19 -9.53 -8.32 -9.19
CA ILE A 19 -10.77 -8.81 -8.58
C ILE A 19 -11.98 -8.57 -9.48
N SER A 20 -12.08 -7.38 -10.08
CA SER A 20 -13.16 -7.09 -11.04
C SER A 20 -13.12 -8.06 -12.23
N ASP A 21 -11.94 -8.24 -12.84
CA ASP A 21 -11.74 -9.18 -13.96
C ASP A 21 -12.18 -10.61 -13.58
N PHE A 22 -11.86 -11.06 -12.36
CA PHE A 22 -12.29 -12.37 -11.87
C PHE A 22 -13.82 -12.47 -11.74
N TYR A 23 -14.50 -11.47 -11.17
CA TYR A 23 -15.96 -11.49 -11.03
C TYR A 23 -16.71 -11.31 -12.35
N ASP A 24 -16.11 -10.65 -13.33
CA ASP A 24 -16.66 -10.52 -14.69
C ASP A 24 -16.48 -11.80 -15.52
N GLY A 25 -15.93 -12.87 -14.92
CA GLY A 25 -15.67 -14.16 -15.59
C GLY A 25 -14.41 -14.16 -16.46
N GLY A 26 -13.60 -13.09 -16.35
CA GLY A 26 -12.25 -13.01 -16.89
C GLY A 26 -11.23 -13.74 -16.01
N GLY A 27 -9.97 -13.63 -16.39
CA GLY A 27 -8.85 -14.26 -15.68
C GLY A 27 -7.47 -13.81 -16.15
N GLY A 28 -7.40 -12.81 -17.04
CA GLY A 28 -6.15 -12.32 -17.59
C GLY A 28 -5.33 -11.53 -16.56
N LEU A 29 -6.01 -10.89 -15.61
CA LEU A 29 -5.37 -10.09 -14.56
C LEU A 29 -5.17 -10.85 -13.24
N PHE A 30 -5.67 -12.08 -13.15
CA PHE A 30 -5.58 -12.88 -11.91
C PHE A 30 -4.13 -13.15 -11.48
N VAL A 31 -3.17 -13.16 -12.42
CA VAL A 31 -1.74 -13.26 -12.11
C VAL A 31 -1.24 -12.15 -11.18
N PHE A 32 -1.89 -10.98 -11.19
CA PHE A 32 -1.54 -9.85 -10.34
C PHE A 32 -2.20 -9.89 -8.97
N TYR A 33 -3.21 -10.73 -8.75
CA TYR A 33 -3.98 -10.80 -7.50
C TYR A 33 -3.07 -11.06 -6.28
N VAL A 34 -2.36 -12.19 -6.26
CA VAL A 34 -1.50 -12.58 -5.13
C VAL A 34 -0.33 -11.62 -4.93
N PRO A 35 0.45 -11.24 -5.96
CA PRO A 35 1.53 -10.27 -5.80
C PRO A 35 1.05 -8.92 -5.25
N CYS A 36 -0.09 -8.42 -5.73
CA CYS A 36 -0.61 -7.14 -5.25
C CYS A 36 -1.14 -7.23 -3.82
N MET A 37 -1.78 -8.34 -3.45
CA MET A 37 -2.20 -8.59 -2.07
C MET A 37 -1.01 -8.60 -1.10
N ILE A 38 0.05 -9.35 -1.42
CA ILE A 38 1.28 -9.42 -0.61
C ILE A 38 1.96 -8.04 -0.55
N GLY A 39 2.02 -7.34 -1.67
CA GLY A 39 2.57 -5.99 -1.77
C GLY A 39 1.86 -5.01 -0.83
N CYS A 40 0.52 -4.98 -0.89
CA CYS A 40 -0.32 -4.09 -0.10
C CYS A 40 -0.36 -4.45 1.39
N LEU A 41 -0.37 -5.73 1.77
CA LEU A 41 -0.49 -6.15 3.18
C LEU A 41 0.83 -6.20 3.93
N LEU A 42 1.93 -6.52 3.25
CA LEU A 42 3.19 -6.86 3.93
C LEU A 42 4.33 -5.96 3.49
N VAL A 43 4.65 -5.95 2.20
CA VAL A 43 5.90 -5.33 1.69
C VAL A 43 5.88 -3.82 1.86
N LEU A 44 4.83 -3.15 1.37
CA LEU A 44 4.74 -1.70 1.41
C LEU A 44 4.51 -1.15 2.82
N PRO A 45 3.71 -1.78 3.70
CA PRO A 45 3.65 -1.40 5.11
C PRO A 45 5.00 -1.51 5.83
N ALA A 46 5.78 -2.58 5.58
CA ALA A 46 7.11 -2.70 6.17
C ALA A 46 8.05 -1.57 5.73
N ILE A 47 8.02 -1.21 4.44
CA ILE A 47 8.77 -0.05 3.90
C ILE A 47 8.29 1.25 4.56
N ALA A 48 6.98 1.41 4.77
CA ALA A 48 6.42 2.58 5.43
C ALA A 48 6.90 2.75 6.88
N ILE A 49 7.04 1.65 7.64
CA ILE A 49 7.62 1.65 8.99
C ILE A 49 9.07 2.13 8.96
N MET A 50 9.88 1.58 8.04
CA MET A 50 11.29 1.99 7.90
C MET A 50 11.39 3.48 7.54
N GLN A 51 10.55 3.95 6.61
CA GLN A 51 10.50 5.35 6.22
C GLN A 51 10.04 6.27 7.36
N LEU A 52 9.10 5.81 8.19
CA LEU A 52 8.63 6.56 9.36
C LEU A 52 9.77 6.74 10.37
N GLY A 53 10.48 5.66 10.70
CA GLY A 53 11.64 5.71 11.58
C GLY A 53 12.75 6.63 11.06
N TYR A 54 13.04 6.57 9.77
CA TYR A 54 14.01 7.46 9.12
C TYR A 54 13.56 8.93 9.14
N GLY A 55 12.28 9.20 8.90
CA GLY A 55 11.70 10.55 8.98
C GLY A 55 11.81 11.15 10.38
N VAL A 56 11.39 10.38 11.40
CA VAL A 56 11.48 10.78 12.81
C VAL A 56 12.94 11.03 13.22
N TYR A 57 13.86 10.15 12.82
CA TYR A 57 15.29 10.34 13.09
C TYR A 57 15.83 11.64 12.48
N GLN A 58 15.46 11.96 11.23
CA GLN A 58 15.88 13.21 10.58
C GLN A 58 15.33 14.45 11.26
N ILE A 59 14.08 14.41 11.73
CA ILE A 59 13.47 15.53 12.47
C ILE A 59 14.18 15.69 13.81
N ALA A 60 14.32 14.61 14.58
CA ALA A 60 14.84 14.64 15.94
C ALA A 60 16.34 14.98 16.01
N ARG A 61 17.17 14.41 15.13
CA ARG A 61 18.63 14.56 15.18
C ARG A 61 19.18 15.65 14.26
N ARG A 62 18.60 15.81 13.07
CA ARG A 62 19.13 16.72 12.04
C ARG A 62 18.31 18.00 11.89
N LYS A 63 17.17 18.12 12.60
CA LYS A 63 16.23 19.25 12.50
C LYS A 63 15.87 19.60 11.04
N ARG A 64 15.86 18.60 10.16
CA ARG A 64 15.56 18.78 8.73
C ARG A 64 14.07 18.72 8.51
N SER A 65 13.50 19.79 7.96
CA SER A 65 12.07 19.87 7.59
C SER A 65 11.66 18.79 6.58
N ALA A 66 12.58 18.34 5.73
CA ALA A 66 12.35 17.23 4.80
C ALA A 66 11.98 15.90 5.48
N GLY A 67 12.32 15.72 6.77
CA GLY A 67 11.91 14.54 7.54
C GLY A 67 10.39 14.44 7.71
N TRP A 68 9.68 15.57 7.79
CA TRP A 68 8.21 15.58 7.85
C TRP A 68 7.56 14.98 6.61
N LEU A 69 8.17 15.19 5.44
CA LEU A 69 7.65 14.63 4.19
C LEU A 69 7.70 13.08 4.19
N HIS A 70 8.71 12.49 4.83
CA HIS A 70 8.78 11.04 5.02
C HIS A 70 7.72 10.54 6.00
N VAL A 71 7.53 11.25 7.12
CA VAL A 71 6.50 10.95 8.13
C VAL A 71 5.11 11.00 7.52
N TYR A 72 4.76 12.08 6.81
CA TYR A 72 3.44 12.22 6.18
C TYR A 72 3.20 11.16 5.12
N SER A 73 4.20 10.87 4.27
CA SER A 73 4.07 9.80 3.26
C SER A 73 3.86 8.42 3.89
N SER A 74 4.53 8.11 5.01
CA SER A 74 4.30 6.86 5.74
C SER A 74 2.92 6.81 6.38
N LEU A 75 2.46 7.91 7.00
CA LEU A 75 1.12 7.99 7.60
C LEU A 75 0.02 7.82 6.54
N SER A 76 0.15 8.45 5.37
CA SER A 76 -0.78 8.26 4.26
C SER A 76 -0.82 6.80 3.79
N LEU A 77 0.34 6.11 3.74
CA LEU A 77 0.38 4.69 3.37
C LEU A 77 -0.36 3.82 4.41
N PHE A 78 -0.20 4.08 5.71
CA PHE A 78 -0.99 3.38 6.73
C PHE A 78 -2.49 3.65 6.63
N ALA A 79 -2.89 4.87 6.27
CA ALA A 79 -4.30 5.16 6.00
C ALA A 79 -4.83 4.33 4.81
N PHE A 80 -4.05 4.23 3.71
CA PHE A 80 -4.40 3.37 2.58
C PHE A 80 -4.40 1.88 2.94
N LEU A 81 -3.50 1.44 3.81
CA LEU A 81 -3.52 0.07 4.35
C LEU A 81 -4.79 -0.22 5.12
N ALA A 82 -5.25 0.71 5.97
CA ALA A 82 -6.50 0.54 6.68
C ALA A 82 -7.68 0.42 5.70
N VAL A 83 -7.71 1.27 4.66
CA VAL A 83 -8.71 1.18 3.58
C VAL A 83 -8.63 -0.17 2.86
N PHE A 84 -7.44 -0.65 2.53
CA PHE A 84 -7.25 -1.94 1.88
C PHE A 84 -7.75 -3.11 2.74
N VAL A 85 -7.44 -3.11 4.04
CA VAL A 85 -7.91 -4.14 4.98
C VAL A 85 -9.44 -4.13 5.07
N LEU A 86 -10.05 -2.95 5.18
CA LEU A 86 -11.52 -2.84 5.16
C LEU A 86 -12.10 -3.31 3.83
N TYR A 87 -11.45 -2.99 2.71
CA TYR A 87 -11.85 -3.41 1.38
C TYR A 87 -11.84 -4.95 1.24
N VAL A 88 -10.78 -5.62 1.68
CA VAL A 88 -10.69 -7.09 1.69
C VAL A 88 -11.73 -7.69 2.64
N ASN A 89 -11.88 -7.15 3.85
CA ASN A 89 -12.85 -7.63 4.83
C ASN A 89 -14.31 -7.47 4.37
N ALA A 90 -14.58 -6.54 3.45
CA ALA A 90 -15.89 -6.39 2.82
C ALA A 90 -16.21 -7.49 1.78
N GLY A 91 -15.34 -8.50 1.61
CA GLY A 91 -15.55 -9.59 0.68
C GLY A 91 -14.86 -9.43 -0.67
N ASN A 92 -14.08 -8.36 -0.87
CA ASN A 92 -13.44 -8.08 -2.16
C ASN A 92 -12.12 -8.85 -2.31
N TYR A 93 -12.23 -10.17 -2.35
CA TYR A 93 -11.14 -11.10 -2.60
C TYR A 93 -11.67 -12.24 -3.47
N ALA A 94 -10.79 -12.87 -4.27
CA ALA A 94 -11.23 -13.96 -5.12
C ALA A 94 -11.57 -15.19 -4.26
N THR A 95 -12.84 -15.56 -4.21
CA THR A 95 -13.36 -16.79 -3.59
C THR A 95 -13.44 -17.89 -4.64
N VAL A 96 -12.92 -19.08 -4.30
CA VAL A 96 -13.16 -20.33 -5.05
C VAL A 96 -14.57 -20.86 -4.83
#